data_AF-A0A960DA82-F1
#
_entry.id   AF-A0A960DA82-F1
#
_cell.length_a   1.000
_cell.length_b   1.000
_cell.length_c   1.000
_cell.angle_alpha   90.00
_cell.angle_beta   90.00
_cell.angle_gamma   90.00
#
_symmetry.space_group_name_H-M   'P 1'
#
loop_
_entity.id
_entity.type
_entity.pdbx_description
1 polymer ?
#
loop_
_entity_poly.entity_id
_entity_poly.type
_entity_poly.pdbx_seq_one_letter_code
_entity_poly.pdbx_strand_id
1 'polypeptide(L)'
;MTPAFDEDGIRHWLVDYLVTNIGCSPDEIDFDAPLNDLAVGSSDAVVLTGELSELLGRTVSPVEFWQYPTINALATFLTGGEVEPVAETIVSGDYSRPTGFDDDAIAVIGLGCRFPGDDANIEGPDAYWRFLSEDRSAVRAVPTERWESSNVDSPEAAAALAGTTRWGSFLRDIDAFDAEFFEISPSEADKMDPQQRLLLEVTQEALDNAGIPTHTLRHSQTGVFAGACLGEYGYLSTADLGDVDSWSGTGGALSIIANRVS
;
A
#
# COMPACT_ATOMS: atom_id res chain seq x y z
N MET A 1 -2.68 -46.93 0.32
CA MET A 1 -2.41 -46.57 1.73
C MET A 1 -1.07 -45.88 1.75
N THR A 2 -1.08 -44.57 1.51
CA THR A 2 0.09 -43.71 1.71
C THR A 2 0.42 -43.78 3.21
N PRO A 3 1.68 -43.96 3.61
CA PRO A 3 2.03 -43.96 5.03
C PRO A 3 1.53 -42.66 5.65
N ALA A 4 0.91 -42.75 6.83
CA ALA A 4 0.59 -41.55 7.60
C ALA A 4 1.91 -40.87 7.92
N PHE A 5 2.17 -39.71 7.33
CA PHE A 5 3.31 -38.88 7.73
C PHE A 5 3.08 -38.49 9.19
N ASP A 6 4.07 -38.78 10.03
CA ASP A 6 4.11 -38.30 11.40
C ASP A 6 4.67 -36.86 11.43
N GLU A 7 4.56 -36.20 12.58
CA GLU A 7 4.97 -34.80 12.72
C GLU A 7 6.45 -34.62 12.36
N ASP A 8 7.30 -35.56 12.77
CA ASP A 8 8.74 -35.53 12.49
C ASP A 8 9.03 -35.68 10.99
N GLY A 9 8.26 -36.48 10.26
CA GLY A 9 8.31 -36.57 8.81
C GLY A 9 7.94 -35.26 8.11
N ILE A 10 6.92 -34.55 8.61
CA ILE A 10 6.53 -33.24 8.06
C ILE A 10 7.58 -32.18 8.41
N ARG A 11 8.09 -32.14 9.64
CA ARG A 11 9.18 -31.24 10.05
C ARG A 11 10.42 -31.41 9.16
N HIS A 12 10.84 -32.66 8.96
CA HIS A 12 12.01 -32.97 8.14
C HIS A 12 11.81 -32.54 6.69
N TRP A 13 10.63 -32.81 6.13
CA TRP A 13 10.30 -32.40 4.77
C TRP A 13 10.29 -30.87 4.61
N LEU A 14 9.71 -30.15 5.57
CA LEU A 14 9.70 -28.67 5.56
C LEU A 14 11.12 -28.10 5.65
N VAL A 15 11.98 -28.66 6.50
CA VAL A 15 13.39 -28.26 6.58
C VAL A 15 14.11 -28.51 5.26
N ASP A 16 13.95 -29.69 4.67
CA ASP A 16 14.57 -30.02 3.37
C ASP A 16 14.10 -29.08 2.26
N TYR A 17 12.80 -28.72 2.25
CA TYR A 17 12.25 -27.74 1.33
C TYR A 17 12.88 -26.36 1.52
N LEU A 18 12.95 -25.85 2.76
CA LEU A 18 13.54 -24.55 3.06
C LEU A 18 15.03 -24.49 2.67
N VAL A 19 15.78 -25.56 2.91
CA VAL A 19 17.20 -25.64 2.53
C VAL A 19 17.36 -25.68 1.00
N THR A 20 16.54 -26.48 0.31
CA THR A 20 16.70 -26.74 -1.13
C THR A 20 16.17 -25.59 -1.99
N ASN A 21 15.02 -25.02 -1.62
CA ASN A 21 14.26 -24.09 -2.47
C ASN A 21 14.36 -22.63 -1.99
N ILE A 22 14.52 -22.39 -0.69
CA ILE A 22 14.63 -21.04 -0.10
C ILE A 22 16.09 -20.66 0.22
N GLY A 23 16.96 -21.66 0.36
CA GLY A 23 18.40 -21.47 0.60
C GLY A 23 18.77 -21.25 2.07
N CYS A 24 17.91 -21.67 3.00
CA CYS A 24 18.19 -21.59 4.44
C CYS A 24 19.32 -22.56 4.84
N SER A 25 20.13 -22.17 5.83
CA SER A 25 21.07 -23.10 6.47
C SER A 25 20.31 -23.99 7.47
N PRO A 26 20.51 -25.32 7.48
CA PRO A 26 19.82 -26.22 8.43
C PRO A 26 20.00 -25.84 9.90
N ASP A 27 21.16 -25.26 10.25
CA ASP A 27 21.50 -24.87 11.61
C ASP A 27 20.88 -23.53 12.05
N GLU A 28 20.28 -22.77 11.10
CA GLU A 28 19.68 -21.45 11.33
C GLU A 28 18.15 -21.49 11.29
N ILE A 29 17.55 -22.66 11.02
CA ILE A 29 16.09 -22.82 10.99
C ILE A 29 15.57 -22.94 12.43
N ASP A 30 14.96 -21.87 12.91
CA ASP A 30 14.15 -21.90 14.12
C ASP A 30 12.75 -22.45 13.78
N PHE A 31 12.39 -23.58 14.39
CA PHE A 31 11.14 -24.30 14.14
C PHE A 31 9.91 -23.59 14.71
N ASP A 32 10.12 -22.65 15.63
CA ASP A 32 9.09 -21.84 16.25
C ASP A 32 9.07 -20.40 15.70
N ALA A 33 9.99 -20.06 14.79
CA ALA A 33 9.94 -18.80 14.07
C ALA A 33 8.87 -18.84 12.97
N PRO A 34 8.21 -17.69 12.71
CA PRO A 34 7.33 -17.53 11.57
C PRO A 34 8.04 -17.80 10.22
N LEU A 35 7.38 -18.52 9.31
CA LEU A 35 7.92 -18.89 8.00
C LEU A 35 8.28 -17.67 7.12
N ASN A 36 7.60 -16.54 7.30
CA ASN A 36 7.95 -15.28 6.62
C ASN A 36 9.30 -14.72 7.08
N ASP A 37 9.67 -14.93 8.35
CA ASP A 37 10.99 -14.55 8.88
C ASP A 37 12.09 -15.46 8.30
N LEU A 38 11.71 -16.67 7.85
CA LEU A 38 12.56 -17.61 7.09
C LEU A 38 12.52 -17.36 5.57
N ALA A 39 12.12 -16.16 5.14
CA ALA A 39 12.04 -15.72 3.74
C ALA A 39 11.03 -16.47 2.86
N VAL A 40 10.05 -17.17 3.44
CA VAL A 40 8.93 -17.74 2.67
C VAL A 40 7.94 -16.64 2.28
N GLY A 41 7.97 -16.24 1.01
CA GLY A 41 7.08 -15.23 0.44
C GLY A 41 5.72 -15.80 -0.01
N SER A 42 4.82 -14.92 -0.45
CA SER A 42 3.48 -15.33 -0.89
C SER A 42 3.48 -16.21 -2.14
N SER A 43 4.48 -16.10 -3.02
CA SER A 43 4.67 -17.01 -4.16
C SER A 43 5.13 -18.39 -3.71
N ASP A 44 6.02 -18.45 -2.73
CA ASP A 44 6.60 -19.70 -2.23
C ASP A 44 5.56 -20.48 -1.43
N ALA A 45 4.73 -19.79 -0.64
CA ALA A 45 3.61 -20.40 0.06
C ALA A 45 2.63 -21.11 -0.90
N VAL A 46 2.36 -20.56 -2.08
CA VAL A 46 1.48 -21.20 -3.07
C VAL A 46 2.12 -22.47 -3.63
N VAL A 47 3.40 -22.44 -3.97
CA VAL A 47 4.13 -23.63 -4.47
C VAL A 47 4.19 -24.71 -3.39
N LEU A 48 4.56 -24.32 -2.17
CA LEU A 48 4.65 -25.16 -0.98
C LEU A 48 3.31 -25.84 -0.67
N THR A 49 2.17 -25.15 -0.80
CA THR A 49 0.84 -25.76 -0.62
C THR A 49 0.54 -26.84 -1.66
N GLY A 50 1.01 -26.68 -2.90
CA GLY A 50 0.85 -27.66 -3.96
C GLY A 50 1.63 -28.94 -3.65
N GLU A 51 2.91 -28.82 -3.31
CA GLU A 51 3.76 -29.96 -3.00
C GLU A 51 3.30 -30.70 -1.73
N LEU A 52 2.90 -29.97 -0.68
CA LEU A 52 2.33 -30.58 0.52
C LEU A 52 1.00 -31.27 0.26
N SER A 53 0.18 -30.73 -0.64
CA SER A 53 -1.08 -31.37 -1.01
C SER A 53 -0.85 -32.70 -1.72
N GLU A 54 0.16 -32.78 -2.57
CA GLU A 54 0.58 -34.02 -3.23
C GLU A 54 1.17 -35.02 -2.24
N LEU A 55 2.04 -34.56 -1.33
CA LEU A 55 2.68 -35.39 -0.31
C LEU A 55 1.67 -36.03 0.66
N LEU A 56 0.72 -35.24 1.14
CA LEU A 56 -0.27 -35.66 2.14
C LEU A 56 -1.52 -36.31 1.51
N GLY A 57 -1.69 -36.20 0.19
CA GLY A 57 -2.86 -36.72 -0.53
C GLY A 57 -4.17 -36.02 -0.15
N ARG A 58 -4.10 -34.79 0.38
CA ARG A 58 -5.24 -33.94 0.73
C ARG A 58 -4.95 -32.50 0.36
N THR A 59 -5.98 -31.69 0.16
CA THR A 59 -5.78 -30.26 -0.08
C THR A 59 -5.22 -29.58 1.17
N VAL A 60 -4.14 -28.82 0.98
CA VAL A 60 -3.56 -27.88 1.95
C VAL A 60 -3.82 -26.48 1.43
N SER A 61 -4.55 -25.67 2.19
CA SER A 61 -4.86 -24.29 1.81
C SER A 61 -3.71 -23.33 2.15
N PRO A 62 -3.43 -22.32 1.31
CA PRO A 62 -2.50 -21.24 1.66
C PRO A 62 -2.86 -20.51 2.96
N VAL A 63 -4.14 -20.52 3.36
CA VAL A 63 -4.59 -19.92 4.63
C VAL A 63 -4.03 -20.65 5.85
N GLU A 64 -3.74 -21.96 5.73
CA GLU A 64 -3.21 -22.76 6.84
C GLU A 64 -1.82 -22.28 7.27
N PHE A 65 -1.02 -21.74 6.35
CA PHE A 65 0.29 -21.14 6.65
C PHE A 65 0.17 -19.84 7.46
N TRP A 66 -0.95 -19.14 7.36
CA TRP A 66 -1.22 -17.95 8.18
C TRP A 66 -1.79 -18.32 9.55
N GLN A 67 -2.54 -19.41 9.62
CA GLN A 67 -3.08 -19.94 10.87
C GLN A 67 -2.01 -20.67 11.69
N TYR A 68 -1.05 -21.32 11.04
CA TYR A 68 0.01 -22.08 11.68
C TYR A 68 1.36 -21.67 11.06
N PRO A 69 1.86 -20.47 11.40
CA PRO A 69 2.99 -19.84 10.71
C PRO A 69 4.34 -20.43 11.04
N THR A 70 4.44 -21.42 11.94
CA THR A 70 5.71 -22.05 12.33
C THR A 70 5.77 -23.49 11.84
N ILE A 71 6.98 -24.03 11.64
CA ILE A 71 7.19 -25.41 11.21
C ILE A 71 6.53 -26.39 12.19
N ASN A 72 6.67 -26.13 13.50
CA ASN A 72 6.07 -26.96 14.53
C ASN A 72 4.53 -26.91 14.51
N ALA A 73 3.96 -25.71 14.46
CA ALA A 73 2.51 -25.54 14.45
C ALA A 73 1.89 -26.16 13.20
N LEU A 74 2.53 -25.97 12.04
CA LEU A 74 2.06 -26.52 10.77
C LEU A 74 2.18 -28.05 10.76
N ALA A 75 3.31 -28.62 11.22
CA ALA A 75 3.48 -30.07 11.26
C ALA A 75 2.43 -30.75 12.16
N THR A 76 2.19 -30.22 13.35
CA THR A 76 1.20 -30.77 14.28
C THR A 76 -0.23 -30.59 13.75
N PHE A 77 -0.57 -29.44 13.13
CA PHE A 77 -1.87 -29.27 12.48
C PHE A 77 -2.05 -30.24 11.30
N LEU A 78 -1.02 -30.41 10.47
CA LEU A 78 -1.13 -31.18 9.24
C LEU A 78 -1.33 -32.69 9.49
N THR A 79 -0.84 -33.20 10.62
CA THR A 79 -1.04 -34.59 11.09
C THR A 79 -2.30 -34.80 11.93
N GLY A 80 -3.09 -33.75 12.17
CA GLY A 80 -4.35 -33.81 12.92
C GLY A 80 -4.19 -33.67 14.44
N GLY A 81 -3.07 -33.13 14.92
CA GLY A 81 -2.91 -32.71 16.30
C GLY A 81 -3.69 -31.43 16.63
N GLU A 82 -4.02 -31.25 17.91
CA GLU A 82 -4.64 -30.02 18.40
C GLU A 82 -3.58 -28.91 18.53
N VAL A 83 -3.65 -27.91 17.65
CA VAL A 83 -2.85 -26.69 17.70
C VAL A 83 -3.81 -25.52 17.63
N GLU A 84 -3.65 -24.56 18.53
CA GLU A 84 -4.43 -23.32 18.48
C GLU A 84 -3.97 -22.48 17.27
N PRO A 85 -4.87 -22.09 16.36
CA PRO A 85 -4.51 -21.26 15.23
C PRO A 85 -4.02 -19.89 15.72
N VAL A 86 -2.88 -19.44 15.23
CA VAL A 86 -2.30 -18.12 15.53
C VAL A 86 -3.21 -16.98 15.11
N ALA A 87 -4.18 -17.23 14.21
CA ALA A 87 -5.26 -16.28 13.91
C ALA A 87 -6.13 -15.91 15.13
N GLU A 88 -6.18 -16.74 16.19
CA GLU A 88 -6.78 -16.37 17.48
C GLU A 88 -5.79 -15.65 18.41
N THR A 89 -4.49 -15.88 18.25
CA THR A 89 -3.44 -15.31 19.13
C THR A 89 -3.05 -13.87 18.77
N ILE A 90 -3.35 -13.39 17.55
CA ILE A 90 -3.27 -11.93 17.24
C ILE A 90 -4.47 -11.17 17.85
N VAL A 91 -5.43 -11.85 18.49
CA VAL A 91 -6.65 -11.23 19.06
C VAL A 91 -6.87 -11.57 20.55
N SER A 92 -5.91 -12.19 21.23
CA SER A 92 -6.00 -12.46 22.69
C SER A 92 -5.17 -11.52 23.57
N GLY A 93 -4.63 -10.43 23.00
CA GLY A 93 -4.37 -9.23 23.79
C GLY A 93 -5.71 -8.55 24.07
N ASP A 94 -6.36 -8.91 25.17
CA ASP A 94 -7.57 -8.28 25.74
C ASP A 94 -8.41 -7.46 24.74
N TYR A 95 -8.84 -8.07 23.64
CA TYR A 95 -9.96 -7.60 22.85
C TYR A 95 -11.20 -8.20 23.50
N SER A 96 -11.44 -7.85 24.77
CA SER A 96 -12.82 -7.59 25.13
C SER A 96 -13.31 -6.61 24.05
N ARG A 97 -14.09 -7.11 23.07
CA ARG A 97 -14.87 -6.27 22.15
C ARG A 97 -15.37 -5.15 23.04
N PRO A 98 -14.99 -3.88 22.86
CA PRO A 98 -15.31 -2.84 23.82
C PRO A 98 -16.80 -2.96 24.07
N THR A 99 -17.17 -3.50 25.24
CA THR A 99 -18.58 -3.80 25.55
C THR A 99 -19.27 -2.53 26.01
N GLY A 100 -18.51 -1.43 26.11
CA GLY A 100 -18.90 -0.16 25.54
C GLY A 100 -17.97 0.15 24.36
N PHE A 101 -18.52 0.54 23.21
CA PHE A 101 -18.01 1.81 22.71
C PHE A 101 -18.21 2.74 23.91
N ASP A 102 -17.16 3.00 24.67
CA ASP A 102 -17.13 4.32 25.29
C ASP A 102 -17.37 5.26 24.11
N ASP A 103 -18.32 6.18 24.23
CA ASP A 103 -18.62 7.22 23.24
C ASP A 103 -17.40 8.17 23.06
N ASP A 104 -16.19 7.61 22.99
CA ASP A 104 -14.93 8.29 22.83
C ASP A 104 -14.88 8.78 21.39
N ALA A 105 -15.30 10.05 21.26
CA ALA A 105 -15.27 10.77 20.01
C ALA A 105 -13.86 10.76 19.42
N ILE A 106 -13.77 10.55 18.10
CA ILE A 106 -12.51 10.66 17.38
C ILE A 106 -12.13 12.14 17.26
N ALA A 107 -10.95 12.49 17.77
CA ALA A 107 -10.41 13.84 17.65
C ALA A 107 -9.66 14.01 16.33
N VAL A 108 -9.99 15.09 15.59
CA VAL A 108 -9.15 15.57 14.48
C VAL A 108 -8.13 16.53 15.08
N ILE A 109 -6.88 16.08 15.17
CA ILE A 109 -5.81 16.79 15.89
C ILE A 109 -4.85 17.57 14.99
N GLY A 110 -4.91 17.36 13.68
CA GLY A 110 -4.11 18.07 12.68
C GLY A 110 -4.77 18.03 11.31
N LEU A 111 -4.47 19.03 10.49
CA LEU A 111 -4.98 19.14 9.12
C LEU A 111 -3.91 19.74 8.21
N GLY A 112 -3.60 19.01 7.14
CA GLY A 112 -2.88 19.52 5.98
C GLY A 112 -3.82 19.45 4.77
N CYS A 113 -3.69 20.38 3.84
CA CYS A 113 -4.48 20.33 2.61
C CYS A 113 -3.87 21.17 1.49
N ARG A 114 -4.01 20.67 0.25
CA ARG A 114 -3.64 21.38 -0.97
C ARG A 114 -4.86 21.48 -1.87
N PHE A 115 -5.29 22.69 -2.21
CA PHE A 115 -6.43 22.91 -3.11
C PHE A 115 -6.06 23.89 -4.24
N PRO A 116 -6.74 23.81 -5.40
CA PRO A 116 -6.65 24.86 -6.40
C PRO A 116 -7.15 26.21 -5.83
N GLY A 117 -6.45 27.29 -6.14
CA GLY A 117 -6.95 28.66 -5.94
C GLY A 117 -7.04 29.43 -7.26
N ASP A 118 -7.48 30.67 -7.18
CA ASP A 118 -7.60 31.60 -8.32
C ASP A 118 -6.20 32.06 -8.81
N ASP A 119 -5.41 32.69 -7.94
CA ASP A 119 -4.09 33.25 -8.25
C ASP A 119 -2.95 32.28 -7.94
N ALA A 120 -3.05 31.54 -6.83
CA ALA A 120 -2.07 30.57 -6.35
C ALA A 120 -2.77 29.32 -5.80
N ASN A 121 -2.01 28.25 -5.55
CA ASN A 121 -2.56 27.12 -4.79
C ASN A 121 -2.92 27.57 -3.37
N ILE A 122 -3.94 26.92 -2.81
CA ILE A 122 -4.33 27.07 -1.41
C ILE A 122 -3.59 25.98 -0.64
N GLU A 123 -2.71 26.41 0.27
CA GLU A 123 -1.81 25.53 1.01
C GLU A 123 -2.09 25.68 2.51
N GLY A 124 -2.55 24.59 3.13
CA GLY A 124 -2.89 24.53 4.54
C GLY A 124 -4.26 25.08 4.93
N PRO A 125 -4.68 24.81 6.18
CA PRO A 125 -6.04 25.09 6.67
C PRO A 125 -6.35 26.59 6.77
N ASP A 126 -5.38 27.43 7.14
CA ASP A 126 -5.58 28.87 7.29
C ASP A 126 -5.85 29.56 5.94
N ALA A 127 -5.10 29.18 4.90
CA ALA A 127 -5.31 29.69 3.55
C ALA A 127 -6.67 29.24 3.01
N TYR A 128 -7.04 27.98 3.26
CA TYR A 128 -8.34 27.45 2.86
C TYR A 128 -9.50 28.17 3.56
N TRP A 129 -9.40 28.39 4.87
CA TRP A 129 -10.41 29.12 5.62
C TRP A 129 -10.57 30.55 5.11
N ARG A 130 -9.47 31.26 4.82
CA ARG A 130 -9.51 32.61 4.26
C ARG A 130 -10.20 32.60 2.90
N PHE A 131 -9.84 31.68 2.02
CA PHE A 131 -10.43 31.57 0.69
C PHE A 131 -11.96 31.37 0.74
N LEU A 132 -12.43 30.48 1.62
CA LEU A 132 -13.86 30.25 1.83
C LEU A 132 -14.57 31.47 2.44
N SER A 133 -13.94 32.11 3.43
CA SER A 133 -14.51 33.28 4.12
C SER A 133 -14.61 34.51 3.21
N GLU A 134 -13.78 34.57 2.17
CA GLU A 134 -13.77 35.62 1.15
C GLU A 134 -14.72 35.33 -0.03
N ASP A 135 -15.47 34.21 -0.01
CA ASP A 135 -16.38 33.79 -1.08
C ASP A 135 -15.72 33.71 -2.47
N ARG A 136 -14.48 33.21 -2.51
CA ARG A 136 -13.68 33.11 -3.74
C ARG A 136 -13.94 31.81 -4.49
N SER A 137 -13.60 31.81 -5.78
CA SER A 137 -13.76 30.65 -6.67
C SER A 137 -12.50 30.38 -7.47
N ALA A 138 -12.04 29.12 -7.46
CA ALA A 138 -10.89 28.65 -8.22
C ALA A 138 -11.26 28.13 -9.62
N VAL A 139 -12.55 28.17 -9.97
CA VAL A 139 -13.05 27.67 -11.25
C VAL A 139 -12.58 28.58 -12.37
N ARG A 140 -11.85 28.01 -13.33
CA ARG A 140 -11.30 28.71 -14.47
C ARG A 140 -11.46 27.90 -15.75
N ALA A 141 -11.19 28.54 -16.88
CA ALA A 141 -11.15 27.82 -18.15
C ALA A 141 -10.04 26.75 -18.09
N VAL A 142 -10.33 25.55 -18.62
CA VAL A 142 -9.31 24.49 -18.73
C VAL A 142 -8.14 25.00 -19.59
N PRO A 143 -6.88 24.92 -19.09
CA PRO A 143 -5.71 25.32 -19.87
C PRO A 143 -5.64 24.58 -21.22
N THR A 144 -5.26 25.26 -22.29
CA THR A 144 -5.20 24.68 -23.63
C THR A 144 -4.19 23.54 -23.72
N GLU A 145 -3.09 23.65 -22.95
CA GLU A 145 -1.99 22.69 -22.88
C GLU A 145 -2.46 21.29 -22.43
N ARG A 146 -3.55 21.20 -21.66
CA ARG A 146 -4.16 19.92 -21.23
C ARG A 146 -4.70 19.10 -22.39
N TRP A 147 -5.03 19.75 -23.51
CA TRP A 147 -5.62 19.11 -24.69
C TRP A 147 -4.60 18.91 -25.82
N GLU A 148 -3.41 19.52 -25.72
CA GLU A 148 -2.39 19.49 -26.77
C GLU A 148 -1.86 18.07 -27.02
N SER A 149 -1.79 17.22 -25.99
CA SER A 149 -1.42 15.80 -26.12
C SER A 149 -2.53 14.92 -26.70
N SER A 150 -3.77 15.43 -26.78
CA SER A 150 -4.97 14.63 -27.11
C SER A 150 -5.14 14.34 -28.62
N ASN A 151 -4.16 14.69 -29.46
CA ASN A 151 -4.18 14.45 -30.91
C ASN A 151 -5.55 14.81 -31.55
N VAL A 152 -6.02 16.02 -31.23
CA VAL A 152 -7.37 16.52 -31.51
C VAL A 152 -7.67 16.78 -32.99
N ASP A 153 -6.77 16.36 -33.88
CA ASP A 153 -6.86 16.61 -35.32
C ASP A 153 -7.95 15.77 -36.02
N SER A 154 -8.55 14.78 -35.35
CA SER A 154 -9.70 14.06 -35.89
C SER A 154 -11.02 14.82 -35.67
N PRO A 155 -11.94 14.85 -36.64
CA PRO A 155 -13.27 15.44 -36.48
C PRO A 155 -14.04 14.88 -35.28
N GLU A 156 -13.85 13.60 -34.97
CA GLU A 156 -14.48 12.91 -33.84
C GLU A 156 -13.93 13.42 -32.49
N ALA A 157 -12.62 13.60 -32.37
CA ALA A 157 -12.00 14.16 -31.16
C ALA A 157 -12.41 15.63 -30.95
N ALA A 158 -12.46 16.42 -32.02
CA ALA A 158 -12.93 17.80 -31.96
C ALA A 158 -14.39 17.89 -31.52
N ALA A 159 -15.26 16.99 -31.99
CA ALA A 159 -16.66 16.92 -31.56
C ALA A 159 -16.81 16.50 -30.09
N ALA A 160 -16.00 15.53 -29.63
CA ALA A 160 -15.97 15.11 -28.23
C ALA A 160 -15.48 16.25 -27.31
N LEU A 161 -14.40 16.95 -27.69
CA LEU A 161 -13.90 18.10 -26.94
C LEU A 161 -14.92 19.24 -26.89
N ALA A 162 -15.62 19.51 -28.00
CA ALA A 162 -16.68 20.51 -28.04
C ALA A 162 -17.85 20.19 -27.10
N GLY A 163 -18.12 18.90 -26.84
CA GLY A 163 -19.10 18.42 -25.87
C GLY A 163 -18.61 18.35 -24.42
N THR A 164 -17.32 18.58 -24.17
CA THR A 164 -16.70 18.51 -22.83
C THR A 164 -16.81 19.86 -22.12
N THR A 165 -16.88 19.84 -20.77
CA THR A 165 -16.88 21.08 -19.98
C THR A 165 -15.61 21.89 -20.23
N ARG A 166 -15.77 23.22 -20.34
CA ARG A 166 -14.66 24.17 -20.50
C ARG A 166 -14.13 24.70 -19.17
N TRP A 167 -14.74 24.29 -18.07
CA TRP A 167 -14.48 24.82 -16.72
C TRP A 167 -13.94 23.72 -15.81
N GLY A 168 -12.93 24.07 -15.02
CA GLY A 168 -12.34 23.21 -14.00
C GLY A 168 -11.48 23.99 -13.02
N SER A 169 -10.98 23.29 -12.01
CA SER A 169 -10.05 23.83 -11.01
C SER A 169 -8.82 22.93 -11.00
N PHE A 170 -7.63 23.53 -11.02
CA PHE A 170 -6.38 22.80 -11.21
C PHE A 170 -5.31 23.33 -10.29
N LEU A 171 -4.62 22.41 -9.62
CA LEU A 171 -3.36 22.71 -8.93
C LEU A 171 -2.34 23.22 -9.95
N ARG A 172 -1.59 24.24 -9.54
CA ARG A 172 -0.39 24.75 -10.20
C ARG A 172 0.80 23.92 -9.73
N ASP A 173 1.85 23.83 -10.56
CA ASP A 173 3.11 23.18 -10.21
C ASP A 173 2.90 21.75 -9.66
N ILE A 174 2.00 20.99 -10.30
CA ILE A 174 1.60 19.63 -9.90
C ILE A 174 2.77 18.63 -9.96
N ASP A 175 3.82 18.99 -10.68
CA ASP A 175 5.07 18.27 -10.85
C ASP A 175 6.12 18.64 -9.80
N ALA A 176 5.94 19.74 -9.06
CA ALA A 176 6.87 20.15 -8.00
C ALA A 176 6.77 19.22 -6.79
N PHE A 177 7.94 18.78 -6.29
CA PHE A 177 8.05 17.90 -5.13
C PHE A 177 9.46 17.99 -4.52
N ASP A 178 9.55 18.09 -3.19
CA ASP A 178 10.83 18.08 -2.46
C ASP A 178 11.33 16.65 -2.25
N ALA A 179 11.93 16.07 -3.28
CA ALA A 179 12.40 14.69 -3.24
C ALA A 179 13.52 14.47 -2.20
N GLU A 180 14.38 15.47 -1.97
CA GLU A 180 15.49 15.36 -1.00
C GLU A 180 14.96 15.25 0.43
N PHE A 181 13.95 16.05 0.78
CA PHE A 181 13.31 15.99 2.10
C PHE A 181 12.74 14.59 2.42
N PHE A 182 12.16 13.91 1.43
CA PHE A 182 11.59 12.56 1.59
C PHE A 182 12.59 11.43 1.30
N GLU A 183 13.88 11.74 1.10
CA GLU A 183 14.93 10.77 0.77
C GLU A 183 14.64 9.95 -0.52
N ILE A 184 13.95 10.57 -1.48
CA ILE A 184 13.56 9.95 -2.76
C ILE A 184 14.53 10.39 -3.86
N SER A 185 14.97 9.43 -4.68
CA SER A 185 15.88 9.73 -5.79
C SER A 185 15.17 10.55 -6.89
N PRO A 186 15.86 11.45 -7.62
CA PRO A 186 15.25 12.21 -8.70
C PRO A 186 14.60 11.32 -9.78
N SER A 187 15.23 10.18 -10.08
CA SER A 187 14.70 9.20 -11.04
C SER A 187 13.41 8.53 -10.58
N GLU A 188 13.25 8.33 -9.27
CA GLU A 188 12.01 7.77 -8.71
C GLU A 188 10.93 8.85 -8.65
N ALA A 189 11.26 10.05 -8.17
CA ALA A 189 10.33 11.17 -8.06
C ALA A 189 9.68 11.52 -9.40
N ASP A 190 10.45 11.45 -10.50
CA ASP A 190 9.95 11.66 -11.86
C ASP A 190 8.86 10.65 -12.26
N LYS A 191 8.92 9.42 -11.74
CA LYS A 191 7.95 8.36 -12.04
C LYS A 191 6.79 8.27 -11.05
N MET A 192 6.85 8.99 -9.94
CA MET A 192 5.79 8.97 -8.93
C MET A 192 4.55 9.73 -9.39
N ASP A 193 3.35 9.16 -9.24
CA ASP A 193 2.10 9.89 -9.44
C ASP A 193 2.08 11.14 -8.53
N PRO A 194 1.73 12.34 -9.05
CA PRO A 194 1.55 13.54 -8.24
C PRO A 194 0.66 13.35 -7.00
N GLN A 195 -0.32 12.43 -7.04
CA GLN A 195 -1.14 12.06 -5.88
C GLN A 195 -0.30 11.48 -4.74
N GLN A 196 0.71 10.66 -5.04
CA GLN A 196 1.63 10.11 -4.04
C GLN A 196 2.51 11.21 -3.44
N ARG A 197 3.06 12.08 -4.31
CA ARG A 197 3.93 13.21 -3.92
C ARG A 197 3.19 14.19 -3.01
N LEU A 198 1.99 14.61 -3.43
CA LEU A 198 1.15 15.52 -2.66
C LEU A 198 0.74 14.95 -1.31
N LEU A 199 0.42 13.65 -1.24
CA LEU A 199 0.01 13.06 0.04
C LEU A 199 1.17 13.02 1.04
N LEU A 200 2.41 12.81 0.59
CA LEU A 200 3.59 12.87 1.45
C LEU A 200 3.75 14.27 2.06
N GLU A 201 3.73 15.32 1.24
CA GLU A 201 3.80 16.72 1.68
C GLU A 201 2.67 17.06 2.65
N VAL A 202 1.43 16.76 2.26
CA VAL A 202 0.24 17.11 3.05
C VAL A 202 0.18 16.33 4.36
N THR A 203 0.69 15.10 4.40
CA THR A 203 0.78 14.34 5.66
C THR A 203 1.81 14.97 6.58
N GLN A 204 2.97 15.37 6.08
CA GLN A 204 3.97 16.08 6.87
C GLN A 204 3.39 17.38 7.45
N GLU A 205 2.71 18.18 6.64
CA GLU A 205 2.03 19.41 7.09
C GLU A 205 0.97 19.12 8.18
N ALA A 206 0.19 18.04 8.03
CA ALA A 206 -0.82 17.65 9.01
C ALA A 206 -0.20 17.25 10.35
N LEU A 207 0.93 16.54 10.32
CA LEU A 207 1.68 16.15 11.51
C LEU A 207 2.32 17.38 12.19
N ASP A 208 2.87 18.31 11.42
CA ASP A 208 3.40 19.57 11.93
C ASP A 208 2.30 20.43 12.55
N ASN A 209 1.12 20.49 11.93
CA ASN A 209 -0.06 21.16 12.46
C ASN A 209 -0.54 20.54 13.79
N ALA A 210 -0.46 19.21 13.92
CA ALA A 210 -0.75 18.51 15.16
C ALA A 210 0.37 18.63 16.22
N GLY A 211 1.54 19.17 15.86
CA GLY A 211 2.71 19.21 16.74
C GLY A 211 3.29 17.83 17.03
N ILE A 212 3.14 16.87 16.10
CA ILE A 212 3.62 15.50 16.24
C ILE A 212 4.89 15.32 15.40
N PRO A 213 6.06 15.11 16.02
CA PRO A 213 7.28 14.81 15.28
C PRO A 213 7.20 13.43 14.60
N THR A 214 7.46 13.34 13.29
CA THR A 214 7.31 12.09 12.53
C THR A 214 8.05 10.90 13.11
N HIS A 215 9.27 11.10 13.63
CA HIS A 215 10.08 10.03 14.22
C HIS A 215 9.42 9.36 15.43
N THR A 216 8.47 10.01 16.12
CA THR A 216 7.77 9.41 17.27
C THR A 216 6.71 8.40 16.84
N LEU A 217 6.35 8.35 15.55
CA LEU A 217 5.36 7.41 15.02
C LEU A 217 5.98 6.06 14.62
N ARG A 218 7.31 5.95 14.57
CA ARG A 218 8.00 4.70 14.24
C ARG A 218 7.62 3.61 15.24
N HIS A 219 7.20 2.45 14.74
CA HIS A 219 6.73 1.30 15.53
C HIS A 219 5.50 1.57 16.43
N SER A 220 4.78 2.68 16.19
CA SER A 220 3.51 2.95 16.85
C SER A 220 2.36 2.22 16.16
N GLN A 221 1.18 2.21 16.81
CA GLN A 221 -0.07 1.70 16.23
C GLN A 221 -0.73 2.76 15.32
N THR A 222 0.05 3.40 14.45
CA THR A 222 -0.43 4.40 13.48
C THR A 222 -0.79 3.73 12.17
N GLY A 223 -1.99 3.99 11.66
CA GLY A 223 -2.46 3.49 10.37
C GLY A 223 -2.70 4.63 9.37
N VAL A 224 -2.47 4.37 8.09
CA VAL A 224 -2.72 5.32 7.00
C VAL A 224 -3.91 4.83 6.18
N PHE A 225 -4.89 5.71 5.99
CA PHE A 225 -6.08 5.43 5.18
C PHE A 225 -6.19 6.52 4.10
N ALA A 226 -6.06 6.13 2.83
CA ALA A 226 -6.12 7.05 1.70
C ALA A 226 -7.23 6.62 0.72
N GLY A 227 -8.04 7.60 0.30
CA GLY A 227 -8.99 7.43 -0.80
C GLY A 227 -8.40 8.00 -2.08
N ALA A 228 -8.23 7.17 -3.10
CA ALA A 228 -7.76 7.60 -4.41
C ALA A 228 -8.59 6.92 -5.50
N CYS A 229 -8.81 7.62 -6.61
CA CYS A 229 -9.46 7.08 -7.78
C CYS A 229 -8.69 7.52 -9.02
N LEU A 230 -8.73 6.67 -10.07
CA LEU A 230 -8.09 6.91 -11.36
C LEU A 230 -6.55 6.99 -11.27
N GLY A 231 -5.86 5.93 -11.70
CA GLY A 231 -4.40 5.88 -11.83
C GLY A 231 -3.94 6.34 -13.22
N GLU A 232 -4.41 7.51 -13.67
CA GLU A 232 -4.15 8.00 -15.03
C GLU A 232 -2.65 8.22 -15.29
N TYR A 233 -1.91 8.68 -14.27
CA TYR A 233 -0.47 8.87 -14.38
C TYR A 233 0.25 7.56 -14.71
N GLY A 234 -0.07 6.47 -14.00
CA GLY A 234 0.49 5.14 -14.26
C GLY A 234 0.13 4.58 -15.64
N TYR A 235 -1.08 4.88 -16.13
CA TYR A 235 -1.46 4.53 -17.51
C TYR A 235 -0.63 5.30 -18.54
N LEU A 236 -0.51 6.62 -18.38
CA LEU A 236 0.26 7.46 -19.29
C LEU A 236 1.76 7.15 -19.26
N SER A 237 2.32 6.87 -18.09
CA SER A 237 3.75 6.54 -17.92
C SER A 237 4.14 5.19 -18.52
N THR A 238 3.18 4.34 -18.86
CA THR A 238 3.42 3.03 -19.49
C THR A 238 2.99 2.99 -20.95
N ALA A 239 2.53 4.12 -21.52
CA ALA A 239 2.10 4.21 -22.90
C ALA A 239 3.27 4.07 -23.90
N ASP A 240 4.46 4.55 -23.54
CA ASP A 240 5.71 4.30 -24.27
C ASP A 240 6.60 3.33 -23.48
N LEU A 241 6.81 2.13 -24.04
CA LEU A 241 7.65 1.10 -23.42
C LEU A 241 9.13 1.53 -23.28
N GLY A 242 9.58 2.51 -24.08
CA GLY A 242 10.94 3.05 -23.97
C GLY A 242 11.19 3.86 -22.70
N ASP A 243 10.11 4.39 -22.10
CA ASP A 243 10.17 5.23 -20.89
C ASP A 243 9.87 4.43 -19.60
N VAL A 244 9.58 3.12 -19.72
CA VAL A 244 9.30 2.25 -18.59
C VAL A 244 10.59 1.78 -17.92
N ASP A 245 10.63 1.90 -16.59
CA ASP A 245 11.75 1.51 -15.74
C ASP A 245 11.28 0.83 -14.45
N SER A 246 12.22 0.60 -13.52
CA SER A 246 11.96 -0.04 -12.22
C SER A 246 10.98 0.72 -11.33
N TRP A 247 10.84 2.04 -11.50
CA TRP A 247 9.99 2.90 -10.67
C TRP A 247 8.58 3.05 -11.24
N SER A 248 8.39 2.73 -12.52
CA SER A 248 7.10 2.89 -13.21
C SER A 248 5.97 2.09 -12.55
N GLY A 249 6.27 0.91 -12.00
CA GLY A 249 5.28 0.09 -11.31
C GLY A 249 4.80 0.70 -9.98
N THR A 250 5.74 1.07 -9.11
CA THR A 250 5.40 1.67 -7.80
C THR A 250 4.91 3.10 -7.92
N GLY A 251 5.41 3.84 -8.91
CA GLY A 251 5.03 5.22 -9.17
C GLY A 251 3.58 5.41 -9.59
N GLY A 252 2.98 4.44 -10.30
CA GLY A 252 1.58 4.53 -10.75
C GLY A 252 0.54 3.79 -9.88
N ALA A 253 0.98 2.98 -8.91
CA ALA A 253 0.08 2.12 -8.15
C ALA A 253 -0.66 2.88 -7.04
N LEU A 254 -1.99 2.76 -6.99
CA LEU A 254 -2.81 3.44 -5.97
C LEU A 254 -2.56 2.92 -4.54
N SER A 255 -2.21 1.64 -4.38
CA SER A 255 -1.86 1.09 -3.06
C SER A 255 -0.60 1.74 -2.47
N ILE A 256 0.30 2.22 -3.32
CA ILE A 256 1.55 2.84 -2.91
C ILE A 256 1.33 4.23 -2.30
N ILE A 257 0.18 4.88 -2.56
CA ILE A 257 -0.19 6.16 -1.94
C ILE A 257 -0.17 6.07 -0.41
N ALA A 258 -0.84 5.08 0.18
CA ALA A 258 -0.84 4.88 1.63
C ALA A 258 0.48 4.27 2.12
N ASN A 259 1.04 3.33 1.36
CA ASN A 259 2.25 2.60 1.78
C ASN A 259 3.51 3.47 1.80
N ARG A 260 3.61 4.54 1.00
CA ARG A 260 4.75 5.49 1.07
C ARG A 260 4.73 6.37 2.30
N VAL A 261 3.54 6.63 2.86
CA VAL A 261 3.39 7.40 4.09
C VAL A 261 3.74 6.55 5.32
N SER A 262 3.51 5.24 5.24
CA SER A 262 3.73 4.28 6.33
C SER A 262 5.20 3.88 6.44
#